data_AF-A0AAU7U7P2-F1
#
_entry.id   AF-A0AAU7U7P2-F1
#
_cell.length_a   1.000
_cell.length_b   1.000
_cell.length_c   1.000
_cell.angle_alpha   90.00
_cell.angle_beta   90.00
_cell.angle_gamma   90.00
#
_symmetry.space_group_name_H-M   'P 1'
#
loop_
_entity.id
_entity.type
_entity.pdbx_description
1 polymer ?
#
loop_
_entity_poly.entity_id
_entity_poly.type
_entity_poly.pdbx_seq_one_letter_code
_entity_poly.pdbx_strand_id
1 'polypeptide(L)'
;MHVQATEWTLERKRVRSRPDLRPLLMLFSVSGNVGQPRVTDQDRFHYAHPYRLTVTGVAGAAGRYQLTGLKGAADLLDSLEGRAWQLTPGRGRRSATLTTDLSEYERVLWEALAQQGPPGLQLSALPAGS
;
A
#
# COMPACT_ATOMS: atom_id res chain seq x y z
N MET A 1 8.60 -14.77 -10.16
CA MET A 1 7.60 -14.41 -11.20
C MET A 1 7.80 -12.96 -11.57
N HIS A 2 7.93 -12.63 -12.86
CA HIS A 2 8.09 -11.24 -13.31
C HIS A 2 6.76 -10.72 -13.85
N VAL A 3 6.37 -9.53 -13.41
CA VAL A 3 5.11 -8.91 -13.75
C VAL A 3 5.40 -7.48 -14.16
N GLN A 4 4.99 -7.10 -15.36
CA GLN A 4 4.95 -5.70 -15.74
C GLN A 4 3.60 -5.13 -15.30
N ALA A 5 3.61 -4.09 -14.48
CA ALA A 5 2.38 -3.41 -14.07
C ALA A 5 1.81 -2.65 -15.27
N THR A 6 0.88 -3.25 -16.01
CA THR A 6 0.26 -2.62 -17.19
C THR A 6 -0.79 -1.59 -16.81
N GLU A 7 -1.47 -1.81 -15.69
CA GLU A 7 -2.51 -0.95 -15.16
C GLU A 7 -2.39 -0.90 -13.63
N TRP A 8 -2.56 0.28 -13.06
CA TRP A 8 -2.51 0.48 -11.62
C TRP A 8 -3.46 1.61 -11.20
N THR A 9 -4.00 1.48 -9.99
CA THR A 9 -4.76 2.54 -9.33
C THR A 9 -4.20 2.78 -7.94
N LEU A 10 -4.16 4.06 -7.55
CA LEU A 10 -3.74 4.48 -6.23
C LEU A 10 -4.91 5.22 -5.58
N GLU A 11 -5.42 4.66 -4.49
CA GLU A 11 -6.58 5.20 -3.78
C GLU A 11 -6.21 5.54 -2.34
N ARG A 12 -6.58 6.74 -1.88
CA ARG A 12 -6.54 7.04 -0.45
C ARG A 12 -7.65 6.27 0.24
N LYS A 13 -7.30 5.42 1.21
CA LYS A 13 -8.29 4.69 2.00
C LYS A 13 -9.18 5.70 2.69
N ARG A 14 -10.50 5.61 2.44
CA ARG A 14 -11.47 6.39 3.22
C ARG A 14 -11.43 5.88 4.65
N VAL A 15 -10.80 6.65 5.53
CA VAL A 15 -11.03 6.54 6.96
C VAL A 15 -12.51 6.84 7.14
N ARG A 16 -13.32 5.84 7.49
CA ARG A 16 -14.69 6.10 7.95
C ARG A 16 -14.52 6.91 9.22
N SER A 17 -14.62 8.24 9.13
CA SER A 17 -14.89 9.09 10.27
C SER A 17 -16.18 8.56 10.87
N ARG A 18 -16.08 7.77 11.95
CA ARG A 18 -17.27 7.44 12.73
C ARG A 18 -17.92 8.79 13.12
N PRO A 19 -19.24 8.95 12.96
CA PRO A 19 -19.90 10.20 13.29
C PRO A 19 -20.05 10.29 14.81
N ASP A 20 -18.94 10.46 15.54
CA ASP A 20 -18.98 10.91 16.94
C ASP A 20 -17.67 11.50 17.47
N LEU A 21 -16.87 12.15 16.61
CA LEU A 21 -15.64 12.86 17.00
C LEU A 21 -15.74 14.37 16.79
N ARG A 22 -16.95 14.91 16.55
CA ARG A 22 -17.16 16.36 16.47
C ARG A 22 -16.81 17.12 17.76
N PRO A 23 -16.97 16.57 18.99
CA PRO A 23 -16.48 17.28 20.18
C PRO A 23 -14.96 17.12 20.42
N LEU A 24 -14.28 16.16 19.77
CA LEU A 24 -12.83 15.98 19.93
C LEU A 24 -12.00 16.83 18.94
N LEU A 25 -12.57 17.22 17.81
CA LEU A 25 -11.89 18.09 16.83
C LEU A 25 -11.87 19.59 17.21
N MET A 26 -12.65 20.01 18.22
CA MET A 26 -12.59 21.38 18.75
C MET A 26 -11.43 21.62 19.75
N LEU A 27 -10.66 20.59 20.10
CA LEU A 27 -9.50 20.72 21.01
C LEU A 27 -8.16 20.93 20.31
N PHE A 28 -8.12 21.03 18.97
CA PHE A 28 -6.85 21.18 18.21
C PHE A 28 -6.62 22.59 17.66
N SER A 29 -7.35 23.59 18.15
CA SER A 29 -7.14 24.99 17.78
C SER A 29 -6.74 25.86 18.97
N VAL A 30 -5.69 25.49 19.72
CA VAL A 30 -4.91 26.47 20.52
C VAL A 30 -3.44 26.04 20.60
N SER A 31 -2.59 26.99 20.25
CA SER A 31 -1.14 27.07 20.43
C SER A 31 -0.57 26.46 21.73
N GLY A 32 0.62 25.85 21.64
CA GLY A 32 1.62 25.84 22.70
C GLY A 32 1.63 24.61 23.63
N ASN A 33 2.75 23.86 23.60
CA ASN A 33 3.25 22.98 24.69
C ASN A 33 2.20 22.16 25.48
N VAL A 34 1.72 21.05 24.90
CA VAL A 34 1.04 19.99 25.67
C VAL A 34 1.50 18.63 25.13
N GLY A 35 1.85 17.73 26.05
CA GLY A 35 2.47 16.43 25.76
C GLY A 35 1.79 15.68 24.61
N GLN A 36 2.63 15.04 23.79
CA GLN A 36 2.21 14.32 22.59
C GLN A 36 0.93 13.52 22.84
N PRO A 37 -0.08 13.60 21.95
CA PRO A 37 -1.24 12.74 22.05
C PRO A 37 -0.75 11.30 22.14
N ARG A 38 -1.21 10.56 23.16
CA ARG A 38 -0.98 9.11 23.26
C ARG A 38 -1.79 8.44 22.16
N VAL A 39 -1.27 8.54 20.93
CA VAL A 39 -1.66 7.69 19.81
C VAL A 39 -1.30 6.29 20.26
N THR A 40 -2.31 5.44 20.45
CA THR A 40 -2.09 4.04 20.81
C THR A 40 -1.29 3.36 19.69
N ASP A 41 -0.45 2.38 20.00
CA ASP A 41 0.33 1.67 18.95
C ASP A 41 -0.57 0.99 17.91
N GLN A 42 -1.83 0.73 18.27
CA GLN A 42 -2.88 0.22 17.40
C GLN A 42 -3.35 1.27 16.36
N ASP A 43 -3.40 2.55 16.74
CA ASP A 43 -3.61 3.68 15.83
C ASP A 43 -2.35 4.03 15.03
N ARG A 44 -1.15 3.64 15.44
CA ARG A 44 0.03 3.76 14.55
C ARG A 44 0.00 2.71 13.44
N PHE A 45 -0.48 1.51 13.74
CA PHE A 45 -0.55 0.40 12.78
C PHE A 45 -1.59 0.61 11.66
N HIS A 46 -2.75 1.19 11.97
CA HIS A 46 -3.78 1.42 10.95
C HIS A 46 -3.60 2.71 10.12
N TYR A 47 -2.76 3.63 10.57
CA TYR A 47 -2.62 4.97 9.98
C TYR A 47 -1.26 5.25 9.32
N ALA A 48 -0.29 4.31 9.40
CA ALA A 48 1.01 4.45 8.72
C ALA A 48 0.91 4.30 7.18
N HIS A 49 -0.11 3.62 6.67
CA HIS A 49 -0.28 3.34 5.23
C HIS A 49 -1.66 3.79 4.73
N PRO A 50 -1.91 5.10 4.57
CA PRO A 50 -3.24 5.62 4.22
C PRO A 50 -3.61 5.40 2.75
N TYR A 51 -2.69 4.94 1.91
CA TYR A 51 -2.93 4.70 0.49
C TYR A 51 -3.03 3.20 0.21
N ARG A 52 -3.81 2.84 -0.80
CA ARG A 52 -3.90 1.49 -1.34
C ARG A 52 -3.46 1.54 -2.79
N LEU A 53 -2.45 0.73 -3.10
CA LEU A 53 -2.04 0.47 -4.46
C LEU A 53 -2.70 -0.81 -4.94
N THR A 54 -3.32 -0.74 -6.11
CA THR A 54 -3.91 -1.86 -6.81
C THR A 54 -3.25 -1.98 -8.17
N VAL A 55 -2.65 -3.13 -8.47
CA VAL A 55 -2.04 -3.42 -9.76
C VAL A 55 -2.87 -4.51 -10.43
N THR A 56 -3.40 -4.24 -11.63
CA THR A 56 -4.23 -5.18 -12.40
C THR A 56 -3.45 -5.80 -13.55
N GLY A 57 -3.98 -6.90 -14.11
CA GLY A 57 -3.33 -7.59 -15.24
C GLY A 57 -2.17 -8.49 -14.82
N VAL A 58 -2.07 -8.83 -13.54
CA VAL A 58 -0.99 -9.68 -13.04
C VAL A 58 -1.28 -11.14 -13.38
N ALA A 59 -0.31 -11.85 -13.98
CA ALA A 59 -0.38 -13.30 -14.12
C ALA A 59 0.03 -13.95 -12.79
N GLY A 60 -0.73 -14.92 -12.29
CA GLY A 60 -0.41 -15.63 -11.04
C GLY A 60 -1.62 -16.34 -10.45
N ALA A 61 -1.36 -17.29 -9.55
CA ALA A 61 -2.41 -17.92 -8.75
C ALA A 61 -2.80 -16.99 -7.59
N ALA A 62 -4.07 -16.97 -7.21
CA ALA A 62 -4.49 -16.20 -6.04
C ALA A 62 -3.73 -16.68 -4.80
N GLY A 63 -3.26 -15.74 -3.97
CA GLY A 63 -2.39 -16.08 -2.84
C GLY A 63 -1.58 -14.89 -2.33
N ARG A 64 -0.68 -15.18 -1.39
CA ARG A 64 0.24 -14.18 -0.82
C ARG A 64 1.55 -14.22 -1.58
N TYR A 65 2.09 -13.05 -1.87
CA TYR A 65 3.34 -12.85 -2.58
C TYR A 65 4.23 -11.89 -1.80
N GLN A 66 5.52 -11.93 -2.04
CA GLN A 66 6.49 -10.94 -1.58
C GLN A 66 7.11 -10.26 -2.79
N LEU A 67 7.29 -8.95 -2.71
CA LEU A 67 8.08 -8.20 -3.69
C LEU A 67 9.57 -8.50 -3.44
N THR A 68 10.24 -9.02 -4.47
CA THR A 68 11.67 -9.37 -4.46
C THR A 68 12.48 -8.53 -5.44
N GLY A 69 11.83 -7.60 -6.15
CA GLY A 69 12.51 -6.73 -7.10
C GLY A 69 11.59 -5.68 -7.71
N LEU A 70 12.13 -4.48 -7.94
CA LEU A 70 11.44 -3.36 -8.58
C LEU A 70 12.41 -2.67 -9.54
N LYS A 71 12.08 -2.66 -10.84
CA LYS A 71 12.95 -2.07 -11.85
C LYS A 71 12.92 -0.54 -11.73
N GLY A 72 14.09 0.07 -11.53
CA GLY A 72 14.26 1.54 -11.58
C GLY A 72 13.94 2.28 -10.28
N ALA A 73 13.66 1.59 -9.18
CA ALA A 73 13.41 2.23 -7.87
C ALA A 73 13.87 1.32 -6.71
N ALA A 74 15.17 1.34 -6.43
CA ALA A 74 15.76 0.60 -5.31
C ALA A 74 15.24 1.10 -3.95
N ASP A 75 15.18 2.42 -3.76
CA ASP A 75 14.69 3.02 -2.50
C ASP A 75 13.25 2.60 -2.16
N LEU A 76 12.41 2.49 -3.19
CA LEU A 76 11.03 2.02 -3.03
C LEU A 76 11.00 0.51 -2.77
N LEU A 77 11.86 -0.28 -3.41
CA LEU A 77 11.99 -1.71 -3.12
C LEU A 77 12.31 -1.95 -1.65
N ASP A 78 13.32 -1.28 -1.10
CA ASP A 78 13.74 -1.44 0.30
C ASP A 78 12.59 -1.15 1.28
N SER A 79 11.73 -0.18 0.94
CA SER A 79 10.57 0.17 1.77
C SER A 79 9.42 -0.85 1.69
N LEU A 80 9.29 -1.57 0.57
CA LEU A 80 8.18 -2.49 0.26
C LEU A 80 8.56 -3.97 0.38
N GLU A 81 9.85 -4.29 0.37
CA GLU A 81 10.39 -5.62 0.56
C GLU A 81 9.98 -6.18 1.94
N GLY A 82 9.76 -7.49 2.00
CA GLY A 82 9.29 -8.17 3.22
C GLY A 82 7.79 -8.01 3.51
N ARG A 83 7.08 -7.13 2.79
CA ARG A 83 5.62 -7.02 2.91
C ARG A 83 4.93 -8.13 2.12
N ALA A 84 3.82 -8.62 2.67
CA ALA A 84 2.95 -9.54 1.96
C ALA A 84 2.00 -8.77 1.05
N TRP A 85 2.08 -9.04 -0.25
CA TRP A 85 1.18 -8.55 -1.28
C TRP A 85 0.11 -9.60 -1.53
N GLN A 86 -1.15 -9.18 -1.53
CA GLN A 86 -2.26 -10.09 -1.76
C GLN A 86 -2.63 -10.09 -3.25
N LEU A 87 -2.51 -11.25 -3.89
CA LEU A 87 -3.03 -11.49 -5.22
C LEU A 87 -4.44 -12.05 -5.12
N THR A 88 -5.40 -11.40 -5.76
CA THR A 88 -6.79 -11.85 -5.90
C THR A 88 -7.10 -12.14 -7.37
N PRO A 89 -7.97 -13.12 -7.67
CA PRO A 89 -8.40 -13.36 -9.04
C PRO A 89 -9.18 -12.14 -9.56
N GLY A 90 -8.82 -11.65 -10.74
CA GLY A 90 -9.55 -10.58 -11.42
C GLY A 90 -10.82 -11.09 -12.11
N ARG A 91 -11.60 -10.16 -12.69
CA ARG A 91 -12.72 -10.52 -13.59
C ARG A 91 -12.16 -11.04 -14.93
N GLY A 92 -11.80 -12.32 -14.96
CA GLY A 92 -11.33 -13.01 -16.16
C GLY A 92 -10.35 -14.13 -15.82
N ARG A 93 -10.35 -15.22 -16.61
CA ARG A 93 -9.50 -16.42 -16.36
C ARG A 93 -7.98 -16.18 -16.40
N ARG A 94 -7.51 -14.97 -16.75
CA ARG A 94 -6.09 -14.67 -17.00
C ARG A 94 -5.58 -13.36 -16.40
N SER A 95 -6.39 -12.64 -15.63
CA SER A 95 -5.94 -11.42 -14.95
C SER A 95 -6.13 -11.58 -13.45
N ALA A 96 -5.11 -11.22 -12.69
CA ALA A 96 -5.18 -11.12 -11.24
C ALA A 96 -4.89 -9.67 -10.82
N THR A 97 -5.33 -9.35 -9.61
CA THR A 97 -5.17 -8.04 -9.00
C THR A 97 -4.27 -8.17 -7.78
N LEU A 98 -3.17 -7.44 -7.77
CA LEU A 98 -2.24 -7.38 -6.66
C LEU A 98 -2.55 -6.13 -5.83
N THR A 99 -2.74 -6.28 -4.52
CA THR A 99 -3.05 -5.16 -3.63
C THR A 99 -2.04 -5.06 -2.50
N THR A 100 -1.62 -3.84 -2.20
CA THR A 100 -0.81 -3.51 -1.02
C THR A 100 -1.16 -2.12 -0.51
N ASP A 101 -0.85 -1.88 0.75
CA ASP A 101 -1.05 -0.58 1.37
C ASP A 101 0.28 0.19 1.41
N LEU A 102 0.21 1.49 1.07
CA LEU A 102 1.36 2.38 0.96
C LEU A 102 1.29 3.53 1.98
N SER A 103 2.46 3.94 2.48
CA SER A 103 2.67 5.20 3.20
C SER A 103 2.63 6.41 2.24
N GLU A 104 2.63 7.63 2.79
CA GLU A 104 2.74 8.87 1.98
C GLU A 104 4.05 8.91 1.19
N TYR A 105 5.16 8.53 1.84
CA TYR A 105 6.47 8.47 1.20
C TYR A 105 6.50 7.45 0.04
N GLU A 106 6.01 6.23 0.29
CA GLU A 106 5.93 5.18 -0.73
C GLU A 106 5.03 5.56 -1.90
N ARG A 107 3.92 6.26 -1.63
CA ARG A 107 3.03 6.80 -2.68
C ARG A 107 3.82 7.70 -3.63
N VAL A 108 4.54 8.69 -3.09
CA VAL A 108 5.30 9.65 -3.91
C VAL A 108 6.33 8.93 -4.77
N LEU A 109 7.07 7.99 -4.18
CA LEU A 109 8.06 7.19 -4.91
C LEU A 109 7.41 6.34 -6.02
N TRP A 110 6.26 5.73 -5.75
CA TRP A 110 5.54 4.93 -6.75
C TRP A 110 5.08 5.79 -7.93
N GLU A 111 4.49 6.96 -7.65
CA GLU A 111 4.03 7.89 -8.68
C GLU A 111 5.19 8.41 -9.54
N ALA A 112 6.32 8.76 -8.92
CA ALA A 112 7.51 9.21 -9.63
C ALA A 112 8.08 8.11 -10.55
N LEU A 113 8.10 6.86 -10.08
CA LEU A 113 8.50 5.72 -10.90
C LEU A 113 7.55 5.52 -12.09
N ALA A 114 6.24 5.58 -11.85
CA ALA A 114 5.23 5.36 -12.88
C ALA A 114 5.25 6.43 -13.98
N GLN A 115 5.70 7.65 -13.69
CA GLN A 115 5.91 8.72 -14.68
C GLN A 115 7.02 8.38 -15.69
N GLN A 116 7.98 7.52 -15.32
CA GLN A 116 9.05 7.07 -16.21
C GLN A 116 8.64 5.89 -17.10
N GLY A 117 7.46 5.31 -16.82
CA GLY A 117 6.90 4.17 -17.55
C GLY A 117 6.32 3.11 -16.61
N PRO A 118 5.73 2.04 -17.17
CA PRO A 118 5.10 0.97 -16.38
C PRO A 118 6.11 0.26 -15.48
N PRO A 119 5.92 0.25 -14.13
CA PRO A 119 6.86 -0.39 -13.21
C PRO A 119 7.00 -1.90 -13.46
N GLY A 120 8.23 -2.40 -13.43
CA GLY A 120 8.53 -3.83 -13.48
C GLY A 120 8.64 -4.42 -12.08
N LEU A 121 7.74 -5.34 -11.73
CA LEU A 121 7.68 -6.00 -10.42
C LEU A 121 8.21 -7.44 -10.50
N GLN A 122 8.99 -7.85 -9.52
CA GLN A 122 9.40 -9.24 -9.33
C GLN A 122 8.77 -9.77 -8.05
N LEU A 123 8.00 -10.84 -8.17
CA LEU A 123 7.21 -11.41 -7.09
C LEU A 123 7.64 -12.86 -6.83
N SER A 124 7.75 -13.22 -5.56
CA SER A 124 7.88 -14.61 -5.12
C SER A 124 6.62 -15.00 -4.36
N ALA A 125 6.08 -16.20 -4.63
CA ALA A 125 4.94 -16.70 -3.86
C ALA A 125 5.39 -16.98 -2.42
N LEU A 126 4.63 -16.47 -1.46
CA LEU A 126 4.81 -16.83 -0.07
C LEU A 126 4.11 -18.18 0.18
N PRO A 127 4.73 -19.10 0.94
CA PRO A 127 4.03 -20.30 1.34
C PRO A 127 2.74 -19.91 2.07
N ALA A 128 1.62 -20.54 1.70
CA ALA A 128 0.42 -20.49 2.50
C ALA A 128 0.79 -21.13 3.84
N GLY A 129 1.00 -20.31 4.88
CA GLY A 129 1.65 -20.73 6.11
C GLY A 129 1.08 -22.03 6.67
N SER A 130 2.00 -22.93 6.96
CA SER A 130 1.91 -24.07 7.89
C SER A 130 1.59 -23.63 9.31
#